data_AF-X1CXN8-F1
#
_entry.id   AF-X1CXN8-F1
#
_cell.length_a   1.000
_cell.length_b   1.000
_cell.length_c   1.000
_cell.angle_alpha   90.00
_cell.angle_beta   90.00
_cell.angle_gamma   90.00
#
_symmetry.space_group_name_H-M   'P 1'
#
loop_
_entity.id
_entity.type
_entity.pdbx_description
1 polymer ?
#
loop_
_entity_poly.entity_id
_entity_poly.type
_entity_poly.pdbx_seq_one_letter_code
_entity_poly.pdbx_strand_id
1 'polypeptide(L)'
;WCDEIRRMGVWANADTPEDAKKAREYGAEGIGLCRTEHMFMAEDRLSYVQKMILAKTDEERVKPLEKLWRVQKEDFVGIFKAMTGLPVIIRLLDPPLHEFLPDYVETLLELQKLKQEGTSEEEI
;
A
#
# COMPACT_ATOMS: atom_id res chain seq x y z
N TRP A 1 -10.86 34.49 3.60
CA TRP A 1 -9.73 35.43 3.77
C TRP A 1 -8.38 34.80 3.40
N CYS A 2 -7.90 33.73 4.06
CA CYS A 2 -6.62 33.11 3.67
C CYS A 2 -6.59 32.64 2.20
N ASP A 3 -7.67 31.98 1.74
CA ASP A 3 -7.76 31.48 0.35
C ASP A 3 -7.82 32.57 -0.70
N GLU A 4 -8.26 33.78 -0.35
CA GLU A 4 -8.35 34.92 -1.26
C GLU A 4 -6.99 35.62 -1.47
N ILE A 5 -6.07 35.47 -0.51
CA ILE A 5 -4.77 36.15 -0.51
C ILE A 5 -3.67 35.23 -1.05
N ARG A 6 -3.81 33.91 -0.83
CA ARG A 6 -2.76 32.96 -1.20
C ARG A 6 -2.62 32.84 -2.72
N ARG A 7 -1.37 32.65 -3.17
CA ARG A 7 -1.03 32.32 -4.57
C ARG A 7 -0.80 30.83 -4.78
N MET A 8 -0.29 30.13 -3.76
CA MET A 8 0.00 28.70 -3.84
C MET A 8 -1.25 27.88 -3.61
N GLY A 9 -1.37 26.79 -4.35
CA GLY A 9 -2.38 25.77 -4.11
C GLY A 9 -2.07 24.98 -2.83
N VAL A 10 -3.12 24.49 -2.15
CA VAL A 10 -2.98 23.64 -0.97
C VAL A 10 -3.53 22.26 -1.31
N TRP A 11 -2.61 21.30 -1.43
CA TRP A 11 -2.92 19.92 -1.83
C TRP A 11 -2.60 19.01 -0.65
N ALA A 12 -3.31 17.89 -0.55
CA ALA A 12 -3.10 16.94 0.54
C ALA A 12 -2.22 15.76 0.11
N ASN A 13 -1.54 15.18 1.09
CA ASN A 13 -1.01 13.83 1.00
C ASN A 13 -2.08 12.90 1.57
N ALA A 14 -2.62 12.00 0.77
CA ALA A 14 -3.65 11.06 1.20
C ALA A 14 -3.57 9.78 0.38
N ASP A 15 -3.59 8.66 1.09
CA ASP A 15 -3.39 7.33 0.50
C ASP A 15 -4.65 6.44 0.63
N THR A 16 -5.66 6.91 1.37
CA THR A 16 -6.94 6.20 1.59
C THR A 16 -8.14 7.06 1.14
N PRO A 17 -9.29 6.45 0.80
CA PRO A 17 -10.52 7.17 0.49
C PRO A 17 -10.98 8.09 1.64
N GLU A 18 -10.81 7.65 2.89
CA GLU A 18 -11.18 8.39 4.09
C GLU A 18 -10.31 9.65 4.26
N ASP A 19 -9.00 9.51 4.06
CA ASP A 19 -8.07 10.65 4.13
C ASP A 19 -8.32 11.64 3.00
N ALA A 20 -8.58 11.14 1.78
CA ALA A 20 -8.93 11.98 0.66
C ALA A 20 -10.24 12.77 0.92
N LYS A 21 -11.24 12.11 1.52
CA LYS A 21 -12.49 12.78 1.91
C LYS A 21 -12.26 13.86 2.95
N LYS A 22 -11.52 13.57 4.03
CA LYS A 22 -11.18 14.55 5.08
C LYS A 22 -10.36 15.72 4.53
N ALA A 23 -9.38 15.44 3.68
CA ALA A 23 -8.59 16.47 3.02
C ALA A 23 -9.47 17.43 2.22
N ARG A 24 -10.44 16.90 1.48
CA ARG A 24 -11.41 17.72 0.74
C ARG A 24 -12.29 18.54 1.67
N GLU A 25 -12.77 17.97 2.78
CA GLU A 25 -13.55 18.69 3.80
C GLU A 25 -12.76 19.86 4.42
N TYR A 26 -11.43 19.74 4.51
CA TYR A 26 -10.53 20.82 4.95
C TYR A 26 -10.11 21.79 3.84
N GLY A 27 -10.66 21.67 2.63
CA GLY A 27 -10.42 22.61 1.54
C GLY A 27 -9.19 22.30 0.68
N ALA A 28 -8.65 21.07 0.73
CA ALA A 28 -7.62 20.65 -0.20
C ALA A 28 -8.11 20.74 -1.65
N GLU A 29 -7.27 21.28 -2.53
CA GLU A 29 -7.56 21.48 -3.95
C GLU A 29 -7.24 20.24 -4.81
N GLY A 30 -6.82 19.15 -4.16
CA GLY A 30 -6.43 17.90 -4.80
C GLY A 30 -5.49 17.10 -3.91
N ILE A 31 -5.07 15.94 -4.42
CA ILE A 31 -4.03 15.11 -3.82
C ILE A 31 -2.71 15.34 -4.54
N GLY A 32 -1.73 15.87 -3.82
CA GLY A 32 -0.38 16.13 -4.32
C GLY A 32 0.52 14.90 -4.29
N LEU A 33 0.20 13.96 -3.40
CA LEU A 33 0.92 12.70 -3.29
C LEU A 33 -0.01 11.63 -2.70
N CYS A 34 -0.35 10.65 -3.53
CA CYS A 34 -0.93 9.38 -3.13
C CYS A 34 0.14 8.30 -3.26
N ARG A 35 0.54 7.70 -2.14
CA ARG A 35 1.56 6.66 -2.03
C ARG A 35 0.90 5.29 -2.17
N THR A 36 1.26 4.56 -3.22
CA THR A 36 0.72 3.22 -3.46
C THR A 36 1.16 2.20 -2.41
N GLU A 37 2.23 2.50 -1.68
CA GLU A 37 2.94 1.53 -0.86
C GLU A 37 2.29 1.34 0.49
N HIS A 38 1.71 2.41 1.02
CA HIS A 38 0.83 2.36 2.18
C HIS A 38 -0.42 1.52 1.89
N MET A 39 -0.87 1.46 0.63
CA MET A 39 -1.98 0.59 0.24
C MET A 39 -1.61 -0.89 0.34
N PHE A 40 -0.32 -1.25 0.37
CA PHE A 40 0.13 -2.64 0.43
C PHE A 40 0.54 -3.12 1.83
N MET A 41 0.71 -2.20 2.78
CA MET A 41 1.18 -2.53 4.14
C MET A 41 0.08 -3.06 5.08
N ALA A 42 -1.19 -3.09 4.65
CA ALA A 42 -2.23 -3.78 5.40
C ALA A 42 -1.93 -5.29 5.46
N GLU A 43 -2.16 -5.93 6.62
CA GLU A 43 -1.80 -7.35 6.88
C GLU A 43 -2.34 -8.31 5.81
N ASP A 44 -3.56 -8.07 5.32
CA ASP A 44 -4.22 -8.87 4.30
C ASP A 44 -3.57 -8.73 2.91
N ARG A 45 -2.83 -7.65 2.66
CA ARG A 45 -2.21 -7.30 1.37
C ARG A 45 -0.72 -7.61 1.35
N LEU A 46 -0.05 -7.43 2.48
CA LEU A 46 1.39 -7.67 2.64
C LEU A 46 1.77 -9.10 2.22
N SER A 47 0.95 -10.09 2.61
CA SER A 47 1.18 -11.50 2.23
C SER A 47 1.20 -11.73 0.72
N TYR A 48 0.42 -10.98 -0.06
CA TYR A 48 0.43 -11.08 -1.52
C TYR A 48 1.67 -10.39 -2.12
N VAL A 49 2.13 -9.29 -1.54
CA VAL A 49 3.39 -8.65 -1.95
C VAL A 49 4.58 -9.58 -1.70
N GLN A 50 4.64 -10.21 -0.52
CA GLN A 50 5.69 -11.19 -0.19
C GLN A 50 5.68 -12.37 -1.17
N LYS A 51 4.50 -12.93 -1.48
CA LYS A 51 4.36 -14.00 -2.49
C LYS A 51 4.82 -13.55 -3.88
N MET A 52 4.53 -12.30 -4.28
CA MET A 52 4.99 -11.73 -5.54
C MET A 52 6.52 -11.60 -5.60
N ILE A 53 7.14 -11.18 -4.48
CA ILE A 53 8.60 -11.02 -4.36
C ILE A 53 9.31 -12.38 -4.41
N LEU A 54 8.76 -13.38 -3.72
CA LEU A 54 9.35 -14.72 -3.61
C LEU A 54 9.07 -15.64 -4.81
N ALA A 55 8.17 -15.24 -5.72
CA ALA A 55 7.82 -16.01 -6.92
C ALA A 55 9.03 -16.25 -7.82
N LYS A 56 9.23 -17.49 -8.25
CA LYS A 56 10.36 -17.92 -9.09
C LYS A 56 10.04 -17.84 -10.58
N THR A 57 8.77 -17.88 -10.94
CA THR A 57 8.31 -17.74 -12.33
C THR A 57 7.30 -16.60 -12.46
N ASP A 58 7.11 -16.13 -13.70
CA ASP A 58 6.11 -15.11 -13.98
C ASP A 58 4.69 -15.64 -13.74
N GLU A 59 4.42 -16.92 -14.01
CA GLU A 59 3.12 -17.54 -13.74
C GLU A 59 2.79 -17.57 -12.25
N GLU A 60 3.79 -17.82 -11.40
CA GLU A 60 3.66 -17.75 -9.94
C GLU A 60 3.40 -16.31 -9.47
N ARG A 61 4.02 -15.32 -10.13
CA ARG A 61 3.89 -13.90 -9.80
C ARG A 61 2.55 -13.30 -10.20
N VAL A 62 1.91 -13.79 -11.26
CA VAL A 62 0.62 -13.27 -11.75
C VAL A 62 -0.49 -13.44 -10.72
N LYS A 63 -0.58 -14.58 -10.03
CA LYS A 63 -1.70 -14.83 -9.09
C LYS A 63 -1.74 -13.83 -7.92
N PRO A 64 -0.63 -13.53 -7.21
CA PRO A 64 -0.63 -12.47 -6.20
C PRO A 64 -0.87 -11.08 -6.79
N LEU A 65 -0.32 -10.78 -7.97
CA LEU A 65 -0.55 -9.50 -8.66
C LEU A 65 -2.01 -9.25 -8.98
N GLU A 66 -2.77 -10.26 -9.43
CA GLU A 66 -4.20 -10.12 -9.70
C GLU A 66 -5.01 -9.78 -8.43
N LYS A 67 -4.59 -10.31 -7.28
CA LYS A 67 -5.22 -10.00 -5.99
C LYS A 67 -4.92 -8.55 -5.59
N LEU A 68 -3.65 -8.15 -5.65
CA LEU A 68 -3.22 -6.78 -5.38
C LEU A 68 -3.91 -5.77 -6.29
N TRP A 69 -4.01 -6.09 -7.59
CA TRP A 69 -4.69 -5.27 -8.59
C TRP A 69 -6.15 -4.96 -8.21
N ARG A 70 -6.92 -5.97 -7.78
CA ARG A 70 -8.34 -5.78 -7.44
C ARG A 70 -8.51 -4.82 -6.27
N VAL A 71 -7.72 -5.03 -5.23
CA VAL A 71 -7.77 -4.23 -4.01
C VAL A 71 -7.32 -2.80 -4.28
N GLN A 72 -6.17 -2.64 -4.96
CA GLN A 72 -5.65 -1.33 -5.33
C GLN A 72 -6.64 -0.55 -6.22
N LYS A 73 -7.33 -1.24 -7.14
CA LYS A 73 -8.36 -0.62 -7.98
C LYS A 73 -9.53 -0.10 -7.15
N GLU A 74 -9.99 -0.86 -6.15
CA GLU A 74 -11.09 -0.44 -5.28
C GLU A 74 -10.74 0.81 -4.48
N ASP A 75 -9.53 0.85 -3.91
CA ASP A 75 -9.04 2.01 -3.18
C ASP A 75 -8.96 3.25 -4.08
N PHE A 76 -8.40 3.12 -5.30
CA PHE A 76 -8.34 4.24 -6.24
C PHE A 76 -9.73 4.72 -6.67
N VAL A 77 -10.67 3.80 -6.90
CA VAL A 77 -12.07 4.18 -7.15
C VAL A 77 -12.63 4.98 -5.98
N GLY A 78 -12.31 4.60 -4.74
CA GLY A 78 -12.68 5.35 -3.54
C GLY A 78 -12.06 6.76 -3.51
N ILE A 79 -10.76 6.86 -3.76
CA ILE A 79 -10.02 8.14 -3.78
C ILE A 79 -10.56 9.06 -4.89
N PHE A 80 -10.75 8.56 -6.11
CA PHE A 80 -11.28 9.36 -7.22
C PHE A 80 -12.72 9.82 -6.96
N LYS A 81 -13.55 8.99 -6.33
CA LYS A 81 -14.90 9.41 -5.90
C LYS A 81 -14.81 10.54 -4.87
N ALA A 82 -13.97 10.39 -3.84
CA ALA A 82 -13.76 11.41 -2.82
C ALA A 82 -13.26 12.74 -3.42
N MET A 83 -12.38 12.67 -4.43
CA MET A 83 -11.80 13.83 -5.11
C MET A 83 -12.45 14.18 -6.45
N THR A 84 -13.73 13.85 -6.64
CA THR A 84 -14.45 14.18 -7.88
C THR A 84 -14.29 15.66 -8.26
N GLY A 85 -13.71 15.90 -9.43
CA GLY A 85 -13.45 17.24 -9.99
C GLY A 85 -12.10 17.85 -9.62
N LEU A 86 -11.27 17.18 -8.81
CA LEU A 86 -9.96 17.65 -8.36
C LEU A 86 -8.84 16.71 -8.84
N PRO A 87 -7.61 17.22 -9.06
CA PRO A 87 -6.46 16.41 -9.44
C PRO A 87 -6.04 15.46 -8.32
N VAL A 88 -5.57 14.27 -8.71
CA VAL A 88 -4.99 13.25 -7.83
C VAL A 88 -3.69 12.77 -8.44
N ILE A 89 -2.56 13.06 -7.79
CA ILE A 89 -1.23 12.63 -8.22
C ILE A 89 -0.88 11.33 -7.50
N ILE A 90 -0.67 10.27 -8.28
CA ILE A 90 -0.35 8.94 -7.77
C ILE A 90 1.15 8.69 -8.00
N ARG A 91 1.85 8.33 -6.93
CA ARG A 91 3.22 7.83 -7.00
C ARG A 91 3.20 6.32 -7.05
N LEU A 92 3.89 5.77 -8.05
CA LEU A 92 4.12 4.34 -8.17
C LEU A 92 4.99 3.83 -7.00
N LEU A 93 5.16 2.51 -6.93
CA LEU A 93 5.95 1.85 -5.90
C LEU A 93 7.39 2.40 -5.87
N ASP A 94 7.79 3.03 -4.77
CA ASP A 94 9.09 3.64 -4.50
C ASP A 94 10.03 2.83 -3.58
N PRO A 95 9.57 2.15 -2.50
CA PRO A 95 10.43 1.47 -1.56
C PRO A 95 11.04 0.21 -2.18
N PRO A 96 12.27 -0.13 -1.77
CA PRO A 96 12.90 -1.36 -2.18
C PRO A 96 12.14 -2.57 -1.62
N LEU A 97 12.12 -3.66 -2.39
CA LEU A 97 11.31 -4.85 -2.08
C LEU A 97 11.61 -5.49 -0.71
N HIS A 98 12.83 -5.33 -0.19
CA HIS A 98 13.21 -5.88 1.11
C HIS A 98 12.46 -5.23 2.29
N GLU A 99 11.89 -4.04 2.13
CA GLU A 99 11.06 -3.40 3.16
C GLU A 99 9.73 -4.12 3.40
N PHE A 100 9.31 -5.00 2.48
CA PHE A 100 8.09 -5.81 2.63
C PHE A 100 8.34 -7.20 3.23
N LEU A 101 9.62 -7.57 3.43
CA LEU A 101 10.00 -8.84 4.01
C LEU A 101 10.13 -8.73 5.53
N PRO A 102 9.79 -9.79 6.29
CA PRO A 102 9.99 -9.82 7.73
C PRO A 102 11.47 -9.65 8.08
N ASP A 103 11.73 -9.13 9.28
CA ASP A 103 13.10 -8.96 9.75
C ASP A 103 13.80 -10.33 9.87
N TYR A 104 15.10 -10.36 9.55
CA TYR A 104 15.88 -11.59 9.58
C TYR A 104 15.92 -12.22 10.98
N VAL A 105 16.03 -11.39 12.02
CA VAL A 105 16.08 -11.86 13.41
C VAL A 105 14.73 -12.42 13.83
N GLU A 106 13.64 -11.75 13.46
CA GLU A 106 12.28 -12.21 13.72
C GLU A 106 12.01 -13.56 13.06
N THR A 107 12.36 -13.68 11.77
CA THR A 107 12.22 -14.93 10.99
C THR A 107 13.04 -16.07 11.62
N LEU A 108 14.27 -15.81 12.07
CA LEU A 108 15.10 -16.81 12.74
C LEU A 108 14.51 -17.29 14.06
N LEU A 109 13.97 -16.38 14.86
CA LEU A 109 13.32 -16.73 16.13
C LEU A 109 12.07 -17.56 15.91
N GLU A 110 11.28 -17.24 14.88
CA GLU A 110 10.08 -17.99 14.50
C GLU A 110 10.45 -19.41 14.02
N LEU A 111 11.47 -19.54 13.16
CA LEU A 111 12.01 -20.83 12.74
C LEU A 111 12.53 -21.67 13.92
N GLN A 112 13.19 -21.04 14.91
CA GLN A 112 13.66 -21.74 16.10
C GLN A 112 12.51 -22.26 16.96
N LYS A 113 11.44 -21.47 17.13
CA LYS A 113 10.23 -21.90 17.86
C LYS A 113 9.56 -23.08 17.15
N LEU A 114 9.34 -22.98 15.84
CA LEU A 114 8.69 -24.05 15.04
C LEU A 114 9.48 -25.36 15.10
N LYS A 115 10.83 -25.29 15.08
CA LYS A 115 11.72 -26.45 15.27
C LYS A 115 11.63 -27.07 16.66
N GLN A 116 11.41 -26.26 17.71
CA GLN A 116 11.22 -26.75 19.08
C GLN A 116 9.84 -27.40 19.29
N GLU A 117 8.83 -26.93 18.56
CA GLU A 117 7.45 -27.45 18.62
C GLU A 117 7.26 -28.75 17.82
N GLY A 118 8.29 -29.23 17.12
CA GLY A 118 8.26 -30.51 16.39
C GLY A 118 7.51 -30.44 15.06
N THR A 119 7.34 -29.24 14.52
CA THR A 119 6.73 -28.99 13.20
C THR A 119 7.54 -29.70 12.10
N SER A 120 6.87 -30.28 11.10
CA SER A 120 7.56 -31.06 10.06
C SER A 120 8.47 -30.18 9.18
N GLU A 121 9.55 -30.74 8.60
CA GLU A 121 10.45 -30.00 7.69
C GLU A 121 9.75 -29.46 6.44
N GLU A 122 8.55 -29.95 6.10
CA GLU A 122 7.74 -29.43 4.99
C GLU A 122 6.89 -28.20 5.38
N GLU A 123 6.71 -27.96 6.68
CA GLU A 123 5.92 -26.85 7.26
C GLU A 123 6.81 -25.71 7.80
N ILE A 124 8.13 -25.93 7.86
CA ILE A 124 9.19 -24.96 8.20
C ILE A 124 9.71 -24.27 6.94
#